data_AF-A0A256Y707-F1
#
_entry.id   AF-A0A256Y707-F1
#
_cell.length_a   1.000
_cell.length_b   1.000
_cell.length_c   1.000
_cell.angle_alpha   90.00
_cell.angle_beta   90.00
_cell.angle_gamma   90.00
#
_symmetry.space_group_name_H-M   'P 1'
#
loop_
_entity.id
_entity.type
_entity.pdbx_description
1 polymer ?
#
loop_
_entity_poly.entity_id
_entity_poly.type
_entity_poly.pdbx_seq_one_letter_code
_entity_poly.pdbx_strand_id
1 'polypeptide(L)' 'MKLGFVGMGFVGGNTAKVFGEKFGVIAYDKFKEPYTSEENLEKMLGEAPLIFLSVPTPMNSKGEIDKSFL' A
#
# COMPACT_ATOMS: atom_id res chain seq x y z
N MET A 1 9.48 13.61 6.16
CA MET A 1 8.07 13.24 5.90
C MET A 1 8.02 11.73 5.68
N LYS A 2 7.00 11.05 6.22
CA LYS A 2 6.75 9.63 5.98
C LYS A 2 5.58 9.49 5.00
N LEU A 3 5.66 8.52 4.09
CA LEU A 3 4.62 8.20 3.12
C LEU A 3 4.08 6.80 3.41
N GLY A 4 2.76 6.65 3.37
CA GLY A 4 2.09 5.37 3.53
C GLY A 4 1.91 4.68 2.18
N PHE A 5 2.13 3.38 2.12
CA PHE A 5 1.86 2.56 0.94
C PHE A 5 1.07 1.32 1.35
N VAL A 6 -0.12 1.14 0.76
CA VAL A 6 -0.98 -0.03 0.94
C VAL A 6 -1.02 -0.81 -0.36
N GLY A 7 -0.64 -2.09 -0.31
CA GLY A 7 -0.50 -2.95 -1.49
C GLY A 7 0.93 -2.90 -2.05
N MET A 8 1.71 -3.94 -1.74
CA MET A 8 3.12 -4.08 -2.09
C MET A 8 3.33 -5.04 -3.27
N GLY A 9 2.37 -5.03 -4.20
CA GLY A 9 2.48 -5.64 -5.52
C GLY A 9 3.48 -4.89 -6.42
N PHE A 10 3.44 -5.14 -7.73
CA PHE A 10 4.37 -4.52 -8.67
C PHE A 10 4.30 -2.98 -8.66
N VAL A 11 3.08 -2.42 -8.71
CA VAL A 11 2.86 -0.97 -8.75
C VAL A 11 3.29 -0.32 -7.43
N GLY A 12 2.67 -0.72 -6.31
CA GLY A 12 2.95 -0.11 -5.01
C GLY A 12 4.38 -0.34 -4.53
N GLY A 13 4.94 -1.55 -4.73
CA GLY A 13 6.31 -1.87 -4.33
C GLY A 13 7.38 -1.08 -5.08
N ASN A 14 7.26 -0.97 -6.41
CA ASN A 14 8.20 -0.14 -7.19
C ASN A 14 8.07 1.34 -6.86
N THR A 15 6.84 1.84 -6.67
CA THR A 15 6.59 3.24 -6.31
C THR A 15 7.19 3.53 -4.93
N ALA A 16 6.91 2.68 -3.93
CA ALA A 16 7.47 2.78 -2.58
C ALA A 16 9.01 2.79 -2.59
N LYS A 17 9.64 1.95 -3.42
CA LYS A 17 11.10 1.90 -3.57
C LYS A 17 11.66 3.24 -4.05
N VAL A 18 11.09 3.83 -5.10
CA VAL A 18 11.55 5.12 -5.66
C VAL A 18 11.34 6.26 -4.65
N PHE A 19 10.17 6.33 -4.02
CA PHE A 19 9.92 7.35 -2.99
C PHE A 19 10.80 7.16 -1.75
N GLY A 20 11.15 5.93 -1.40
CA GLY A 20 12.04 5.58 -0.30
C GLY A 20 13.45 6.14 -0.42
N GLU A 21 13.89 6.55 -1.61
CA GLU A 21 15.17 7.22 -1.83
C GLU A 21 15.21 8.62 -1.21
N LYS A 22 14.05 9.26 -1.01
CA LYS A 22 13.93 10.64 -0.53
C LYS A 22 13.05 10.81 0.71
N PHE A 23 12.14 9.87 0.96
CA PHE A 23 11.17 9.94 2.05
C PHE A 23 11.20 8.67 2.90
N GLY A 24 10.75 8.77 4.16
CA GLY A 24 10.48 7.57 4.94
C GLY A 24 9.24 6.86 4.39
N VAL A 25 9.25 5.53 4.36
CA VAL A 25 8.12 4.73 3.87
C VAL A 25 7.61 3.83 4.98
N ILE A 26 6.30 3.87 5.21
CA ILE A 26 5.57 2.87 6.00
C ILE A 26 4.74 2.07 5.00
N ALA A 27 4.96 0.76 4.96
CA ALA A 27 4.33 -0.12 3.98
C ALA A 27 3.45 -1.16 4.69
N TYR A 28 2.31 -1.45 4.09
CA TYR A 28 1.40 -2.49 4.52
C TYR A 28 0.93 -3.31 3.32
N ASP A 29 0.92 -4.62 3.48
CA ASP A 29 0.25 -5.55 2.58
C ASP A 29 -0.31 -6.69 3.40
N LYS A 30 -1.55 -7.08 3.15
CA LYS A 30 -2.24 -8.12 3.91
C LYS A 30 -1.67 -9.52 3.68
N PHE A 31 -1.02 -9.76 2.54
CA PHE A 31 -0.65 -11.10 2.08
C PHE A 31 0.83 -11.23 1.72
N LYS A 32 1.67 -10.23 2.04
CA LYS A 32 3.07 -10.21 1.63
C LYS A 32 3.99 -9.83 2.79
N GLU A 33 4.65 -10.84 3.35
CA GLU A 33 5.73 -10.63 4.31
C GLU A 33 6.91 -9.84 3.71
N PRO A 34 7.60 -8.99 4.50
CA PRO A 34 7.36 -8.69 5.92
C PRO A 34 6.35 -7.53 6.14
N TYR A 35 5.53 -7.20 5.14
CA TYR A 35 4.63 -6.04 5.19
C TYR A 35 3.30 -6.30 5.89
N THR A 36 3.04 -7.56 6.30
CA THR A 36 1.84 -7.96 7.04
C THR A 36 1.98 -7.59 8.52
N SER A 37 1.80 -6.31 8.85
CA SER A 37 1.90 -5.83 10.23
C SER A 37 0.79 -4.83 10.56
N GLU A 38 -0.07 -5.20 11.52
CA GLU A 38 -1.11 -4.29 12.05
C GLU A 38 -0.50 -3.05 12.70
N GLU A 39 0.66 -3.21 13.37
CA GLU A 39 1.42 -2.09 13.92
C GLU A 39 1.86 -1.10 12.84
N ASN A 40 2.27 -1.58 11.65
CA ASN A 40 2.58 -0.70 10.53
C ASN A 40 1.35 0.06 10.04
N LEU A 41 0.16 -0.55 10.09
CA LEU A 41 -1.09 0.11 9.71
C LEU A 41 -1.42 1.24 10.69
N GLU A 42 -1.33 0.99 12.00
CA GLU A 42 -1.54 1.99 13.04
C GLU A 42 -0.53 3.15 12.94
N LYS A 43 0.76 2.82 12.78
CA LYS A 43 1.82 3.81 12.55
C LYS A 43 1.56 4.64 11.31
N MET A 44 1.11 4.02 10.21
CA MET A 44 0.80 4.73 8.97
C MET A 44 -0.29 5.78 9.19
N LEU A 45 -1.38 5.41 9.87
CA LEU A 45 -2.48 6.33 10.15
C LEU A 45 -2.07 7.50 11.06
N GLY A 46 -1.14 7.28 11.99
CA GLY A 46 -0.63 8.32 12.90
C GLY A 46 0.45 9.22 12.30
N GLU A 47 1.28 8.71 11.38
CA GLU A 47 2.54 9.34 10.99
C GLU A 47 2.64 9.71 9.50
N ALA A 48 1.83 9.13 8.62
CA ALA A 48 1.89 9.36 7.18
C ALA A 48 0.81 10.36 6.72
N PRO A 49 1.15 11.64 6.45
CA PRO A 49 0.19 12.64 5.96
C PRO A 49 -0.33 12.36 4.54
N LEU A 50 0.33 11.45 3.80
CA LEU A 50 -0.10 11.00 2.48
C LEU A 50 0.05 9.48 2.40
N ILE A 51 -1.03 8.81 1.98
CA ILE A 51 -1.12 7.36 1.85
C ILE A 51 -1.51 7.02 0.41
N PHE A 52 -0.73 6.16 -0.23
CA PHE A 52 -1.01 5.59 -1.54
C PHE A 52 -1.69 4.23 -1.38
N LEU A 53 -2.90 4.10 -1.94
CA LEU A 53 -3.59 2.83 -2.11
C LEU A 53 -3.24 2.25 -3.50
N SER A 54 -2.46 1.19 -3.52
CA SER A 54 -1.99 0.46 -4.71
C SER A 54 -2.39 -1.02 -4.64
N VAL A 55 -3.62 -1.25 -4.19
CA VAL A 55 -4.27 -2.57 -4.08
C VAL A 55 -4.73 -3.07 -5.45
N PRO A 56 -4.86 -4.39 -5.65
CA PRO A 56 -5.41 -4.92 -6.89
C PRO A 56 -6.88 -4.51 -7.06
N THR A 57 -7.24 -4.10 -8.26
CA THR A 57 -8.63 -3.86 -8.68
C THR A 57 -8.97 -4.84 -9.82
N PRO A 58 -9.13 -6.15 -9.51
CA PRO A 58 -9.34 -7.15 -10.54
C PRO A 58 -10.70 -6.95 -11.23
N MET A 59 -10.91 -7.72 -12.29
CA MET A 59 -12.20 -7.75 -12.97
C MET A 59 -13.15 -8.71 -12.22
N ASN A 60 -14.38 -8.28 -11.95
CA ASN A 60 -15.42 -9.16 -11.41
C ASN A 60 -15.97 -10.09 -12.53
N SER A 61 -16.87 -11.01 -12.17
CA SER A 61 -17.45 -11.96 -13.14
C SER A 61 -18.29 -11.31 -14.25
N LYS A 62 -18.66 -10.03 -14.10
CA LYS A 62 -19.39 -9.24 -15.10
C LYS A 62 -18.48 -8.38 -15.98
N GLY A 63 -17.17 -8.40 -15.76
CA GLY A 63 -16.24 -7.55 -16.50
C GLY A 63 -15.98 -6.19 -15.89
N GLU A 64 -16.57 -5.87 -14.74
CA GLU A 64 -16.44 -4.57 -14.08
C GLU A 64 -15.23 -4.55 -13.13
N ILE A 65 -14.80 -3.36 -12.75
CA ILE A 65 -13.73 -3.19 -11.76
C ILE A 65 -14.25 -3.63 -10.38
N ASP A 66 -13.61 -4.62 -9.78
CA ASP A 66 -13.79 -4.98 -8.38
C ASP A 66 -13.07 -3.96 -7.50
N LYS A 67 -13.84 -3.31 -6.63
CA LYS A 67 -13.39 -2.27 -5.71
C LYS A 67 -13.37 -2.73 -4.25
N SER A 68 -13.60 -4.02 -3.98
CA SER A 68 -13.68 -4.56 -2.60
C SER A 68 -12.37 -4.43 -1.81
N PHE A 69 -11.26 -4.13 -2.49
CA PHE A 69 -9.95 -3.92 -1.87
C PHE A 69 -9.62 -2.43 -1.61
N LEU A 70 -10.40 -1.48 -2.16
CA LEU A 70 -10.20 -0.04 -2.02
C LEU A 70 -10.77 0.52 -0.70
#